data_AF-A0A2S7TR38-F1
#
_entry.id   AF-A0A2S7TR38-F1
#
_cell.length_a   1.000
_cell.length_b   1.000
_cell.length_c   1.000
_cell.angle_alpha   90.00
_cell.angle_beta   90.00
_cell.angle_gamma   90.00
#
_symmetry.space_group_name_H-M   'P 1'
#
loop_
_entity.id
_entity.type
_entity.pdbx_description
1 polymer ?
#
loop_
_entity_poly.entity_id
_entity_poly.type
_entity_poly.pdbx_seq_one_letter_code
_entity_poly.pdbx_strand_id
1 'polypeptide(L)'
;MNTETTEWRNATRAFVYDHLLNKSRTSRVNHSGKLKSQRASFRTIEARFDCLVHAVGILRSKGFAVSSPQQFKAKHIHALVQYWENDNLSPVTLQNYLSFLRVAMRAIGKGHLVPKSAQLVSDPTKVVVSKTAIEDKSWSAKNIKLEDILPMIAAEDQFVANIVELAGAFGLRLAEATQQKLTDSSTQGGQLYVIDGTKGEGPGLCRSRPRNKWR
;
A
#
# COMPACT_ATOMS: atom_id res chain seq x y z
N MET A 1 33.22 1.16 5.54
CA MET A 1 31.77 0.91 5.36
C MET A 1 31.47 -0.47 5.94
N ASN A 2 30.62 -0.56 6.97
CA ASN A 2 30.35 -1.80 7.72
C ASN A 2 29.70 -2.88 6.84
N THR A 3 30.47 -3.86 6.41
CA THR A 3 30.03 -5.03 5.62
C THR A 3 28.85 -5.76 6.27
N GLU A 4 28.88 -5.88 7.60
CA GLU A 4 27.83 -6.53 8.41
C GLU A 4 26.44 -5.86 8.30
N THR A 5 26.40 -4.53 8.10
CA THR A 5 25.12 -3.80 8.00
C THR A 5 24.39 -4.05 6.67
N THR A 6 25.10 -4.50 5.64
CA THR A 6 24.55 -4.72 4.30
C THR A 6 24.13 -6.17 4.08
N GLU A 7 24.81 -7.13 4.72
CA GLU A 7 24.59 -8.57 4.53
C GLU A 7 23.16 -9.01 4.84
N TRP A 8 22.62 -8.63 6.01
CA TRP A 8 21.27 -9.03 6.40
C TRP A 8 20.17 -8.35 5.55
N ARG A 9 20.44 -7.14 5.04
CA ARG A 9 19.55 -6.44 4.10
C ARG A 9 19.53 -7.16 2.75
N ASN A 10 20.69 -7.60 2.28
CA ASN A 10 20.81 -8.42 1.07
C ASN A 10 20.15 -9.79 1.23
N ALA A 11 20.31 -10.45 2.39
CA ALA A 11 19.62 -11.70 2.68
C ALA A 11 18.09 -11.53 2.73
N THR A 12 17.61 -10.42 3.33
CA THR A 12 16.19 -10.04 3.31
C THR A 12 15.71 -9.77 1.90
N ARG A 13 16.53 -9.12 1.06
CA ARG A 13 16.22 -8.88 -0.35
C ARG A 13 16.08 -10.19 -1.10
N ALA A 14 17.06 -11.10 -0.97
CA ALA A 14 17.02 -12.43 -1.58
C ALA A 14 15.75 -13.20 -1.16
N PHE A 15 15.39 -13.17 0.13
CA PHE A 15 14.13 -13.76 0.62
C PHE A 15 12.89 -13.24 -0.13
N VAL A 16 12.80 -11.92 -0.32
CA VAL A 16 11.65 -11.31 -1.02
C VAL A 16 11.62 -11.74 -2.49
N TYR A 17 12.76 -11.75 -3.17
CA TYR A 17 12.84 -12.23 -4.56
C TYR A 17 12.41 -13.70 -4.70
N ASP A 18 12.98 -14.57 -3.88
CA ASP A 18 12.76 -16.01 -3.96
C ASP A 18 11.33 -16.41 -3.58
N HIS A 19 10.76 -15.77 -2.55
CA HIS A 19 9.53 -16.25 -1.95
C HIS A 19 8.30 -15.37 -2.21
N LEU A 20 8.47 -14.08 -2.50
CA LEU A 20 7.36 -13.13 -2.67
C LEU A 20 7.18 -12.65 -4.11
N LEU A 21 8.25 -12.59 -4.92
CA LEU A 21 8.20 -12.25 -6.35
C LEU A 21 7.98 -13.50 -7.23
N ASN A 22 8.69 -14.59 -6.93
CA ASN A 22 8.79 -15.76 -7.81
C ASN A 22 7.67 -16.81 -7.67
N LYS A 23 6.67 -16.63 -6.79
CA LYS A 23 5.52 -17.55 -6.76
C LYS A 23 4.54 -17.29 -7.90
N SER A 24 4.87 -17.80 -9.09
CA SER A 24 3.87 -18.31 -10.04
C SER A 24 3.24 -19.57 -9.44
N ARG A 25 2.22 -19.43 -8.59
CA ARG A 25 1.36 -20.56 -8.24
C ARG A 25 -0.09 -20.16 -8.45
N THR A 26 -0.57 -20.66 -9.58
CA THR A 26 -1.93 -20.64 -10.12
C THR A 26 -2.56 -19.26 -10.33
N SER A 27 -2.68 -18.88 -11.60
CA SER A 27 -3.66 -17.90 -12.05
C SER A 27 -5.03 -18.31 -11.52
N ARG A 28 -5.64 -17.45 -10.69
CA ARG A 28 -6.99 -17.69 -10.18
C ARG A 28 -7.96 -16.98 -11.11
N VAL A 29 -9.02 -17.66 -11.50
CA VAL A 29 -10.13 -17.04 -12.19
C VAL A 29 -10.83 -16.12 -11.20
N ASN A 30 -10.94 -14.83 -11.51
CA ASN A 30 -11.71 -13.90 -10.68
C ASN A 30 -13.22 -14.08 -10.93
N HIS A 31 -14.06 -13.38 -10.18
CA HIS A 31 -15.53 -13.42 -10.33
C HIS A 31 -16.03 -13.00 -11.72
N SER A 32 -15.18 -12.33 -12.52
CA SER A 32 -15.46 -11.93 -13.91
C SER A 32 -14.93 -12.92 -14.97
N GLY A 33 -14.44 -14.11 -14.58
CA GLY A 33 -13.93 -15.11 -15.51
C GLY A 33 -12.52 -14.85 -16.05
N LYS A 34 -11.86 -13.75 -15.65
CA LYS A 34 -10.51 -13.39 -16.11
C LYS A 34 -9.43 -14.03 -15.24
N LEU A 35 -8.37 -14.51 -15.88
CA LEU A 35 -7.16 -14.98 -15.20
C LEU A 35 -6.49 -13.80 -14.50
N LYS A 36 -6.55 -13.75 -13.17
CA LYS A 36 -5.82 -12.75 -12.39
C LYS A 36 -4.44 -13.30 -12.06
N SER A 37 -3.41 -12.61 -12.53
CA SER A 37 -2.05 -12.74 -12.00
C SER A 37 -2.11 -12.59 -10.48
N GLN A 38 -1.68 -13.61 -9.74
CA GLN A 38 -1.54 -13.51 -8.28
C GLN A 38 -0.27 -12.74 -7.87
N ARG A 39 0.49 -12.20 -8.82
CA ARG A 39 1.66 -11.36 -8.49
C ARG A 39 1.17 -10.07 -7.85
N ALA A 40 1.75 -9.76 -6.70
CA ALA A 40 1.56 -8.47 -6.06
C ALA A 40 2.21 -7.37 -6.91
N SER A 41 1.70 -6.14 -6.85
CA SER A 41 2.34 -5.00 -7.52
C SER A 41 3.72 -4.72 -6.92
N PHE A 42 4.62 -4.11 -7.69
CA PHE A 42 5.96 -3.72 -7.21
C PHE A 42 5.88 -2.91 -5.92
N ARG A 43 4.98 -1.92 -5.84
CA ARG A 43 4.75 -1.14 -4.62
C ARG A 43 4.35 -1.99 -3.40
N THR A 44 3.55 -3.04 -3.60
CA THR A 44 3.18 -3.96 -2.51
C THR A 44 4.37 -4.79 -2.06
N ILE A 45 5.26 -5.15 -2.99
CA ILE A 45 6.46 -5.95 -2.72
C ILE A 45 7.50 -5.10 -1.99
N GLU A 46 7.68 -3.86 -2.41
CA GLU A 46 8.52 -2.86 -1.73
C GLU A 46 8.06 -2.63 -0.29
N ALA A 47 6.76 -2.36 -0.07
CA ALA A 47 6.22 -2.20 1.28
C ALA A 47 6.45 -3.43 2.18
N ARG A 48 6.39 -4.63 1.60
CA ARG A 48 6.71 -5.88 2.32
C ARG A 48 8.20 -6.00 2.59
N PHE A 49 9.05 -5.64 1.64
CA PHE A 49 10.50 -5.62 1.82
C PHE A 49 10.89 -4.66 2.95
N ASP A 50 10.40 -3.43 2.93
CA ASP A 50 10.67 -2.44 3.98
C ASP A 50 10.23 -2.94 5.35
N CYS A 51 9.03 -3.53 5.43
CA CYS A 51 8.54 -4.12 6.67
C CYS A 51 9.45 -5.24 7.20
N LEU A 52 9.96 -6.11 6.32
CA LEU A 52 10.83 -7.23 6.71
C LEU A 52 12.23 -6.73 7.10
N VAL A 53 12.76 -5.75 6.38
CA VAL A 53 14.04 -5.11 6.72
C VAL A 53 13.94 -4.46 8.09
N HIS A 54 12.88 -3.68 8.32
CA HIS A 54 12.65 -3.04 9.61
C HIS A 54 12.50 -4.07 10.74
N ALA A 55 11.77 -5.18 10.51
CA ALA A 55 11.62 -6.26 11.48
C ALA A 55 12.96 -6.93 11.84
N VAL A 56 13.80 -7.25 10.85
CA VAL A 56 15.14 -7.82 11.13
C VAL A 56 16.00 -6.81 11.90
N GLY A 57 15.94 -5.52 11.54
CA GLY A 57 16.62 -4.44 12.26
C GLY A 57 16.23 -4.36 13.74
N ILE A 58 14.92 -4.37 14.04
CA ILE A 58 14.41 -4.37 15.43
C ILE A 58 14.89 -5.61 16.20
N LEU A 59 14.86 -6.79 15.58
CA LEU A 59 15.30 -8.01 16.27
C LEU A 59 16.79 -7.95 16.61
N ARG A 60 17.61 -7.44 15.68
CA ARG A 60 19.04 -7.25 15.93
C ARG A 60 19.29 -6.21 17.02
N SER A 61 18.57 -5.09 17.04
CA SER A 61 18.72 -4.08 18.10
C SER A 61 18.30 -4.61 19.48
N LYS A 62 17.42 -5.60 19.53
CA LYS A 62 17.06 -6.35 20.76
C LYS A 62 18.02 -7.49 21.12
N GLY A 63 19.14 -7.65 20.40
CA GLY A 63 20.15 -8.67 20.69
C GLY A 63 19.88 -10.05 20.09
N PHE A 64 18.88 -10.19 19.20
CA PHE A 64 18.69 -11.46 18.50
C PHE A 64 19.69 -11.60 17.34
N ALA A 65 20.39 -12.74 17.28
CA ALA A 65 21.23 -13.13 16.16
C ALA A 65 20.40 -13.61 14.96
N VAL A 66 19.67 -12.67 14.34
CA VAL A 66 18.85 -12.90 13.14
C VAL A 66 19.42 -12.08 11.98
N SER A 67 19.66 -12.75 10.86
CA SER A 67 20.20 -12.15 9.64
C SER A 67 19.23 -12.22 8.46
N SER A 68 18.14 -12.98 8.57
CA SER A 68 17.15 -13.09 7.49
C SER A 68 15.76 -13.50 8.00
N PRO A 69 14.66 -13.12 7.31
CA PRO A 69 13.30 -13.51 7.69
C PRO A 69 13.08 -15.03 7.80
N GLN A 70 13.83 -15.85 7.06
CA GLN A 70 13.76 -17.31 7.12
C GLN A 70 14.06 -17.85 8.53
N GLN A 71 14.86 -17.13 9.33
CA GLN A 71 15.26 -17.52 10.68
C GLN A 71 14.22 -17.13 11.74
N PHE A 72 13.09 -16.53 11.35
CA PHE A 72 12.03 -16.16 12.28
C PHE A 72 11.47 -17.39 13.00
N LYS A 73 11.23 -17.21 14.30
CA LYS A 73 10.65 -18.17 15.25
C LYS A 73 9.57 -17.45 16.05
N ALA A 74 8.72 -18.18 16.76
CA ALA A 74 7.62 -17.60 17.54
C ALA A 74 8.10 -16.48 18.49
N LYS A 75 9.21 -16.71 19.20
CA LYS A 75 9.84 -15.70 20.08
C LYS A 75 10.19 -14.38 19.38
N HIS A 76 10.59 -14.42 18.10
CA HIS A 76 10.91 -13.23 17.32
C HIS A 76 9.63 -12.46 16.97
N ILE A 77 8.55 -13.16 16.62
CA ILE A 77 7.26 -12.53 16.34
C ILE A 77 6.72 -11.84 17.59
N HIS A 78 6.79 -12.50 18.76
CA HIS A 78 6.38 -11.88 20.03
C HIS A 78 7.23 -10.65 20.38
N ALA A 79 8.55 -10.72 20.21
CA ALA A 79 9.44 -9.58 20.47
C ALA A 79 9.16 -8.38 19.55
N LEU A 80 8.79 -8.63 18.28
CA LEU A 80 8.38 -7.59 17.33
C LEU A 80 7.05 -6.96 17.74
N VAL A 81 6.06 -7.77 18.12
CA VAL A 81 4.76 -7.25 18.54
C VAL A 81 4.89 -6.40 19.79
N GLN A 82 5.64 -6.87 20.81
CA GLN A 82 5.92 -6.09 22.01
C GLN A 82 6.62 -4.77 21.69
N TYR A 83 7.57 -4.76 20.75
CA TYR A 83 8.20 -3.53 20.29
C TYR A 83 7.18 -2.55 19.71
N TRP A 84 6.34 -3.00 18.78
CA TRP A 84 5.34 -2.17 18.13
C TRP A 84 4.23 -1.69 19.06
N GLU A 85 3.88 -2.49 20.08
CA GLU A 85 2.94 -2.08 21.12
C GLU A 85 3.52 -0.98 22.02
N ASN A 86 4.83 -1.01 22.29
CA ASN A 86 5.52 0.02 23.07
C ASN A 86 5.78 1.29 22.26
N ASP A 87 5.96 1.17 20.95
CA ASP A 87 6.17 2.28 20.01
C ASP A 87 4.87 3.03 19.67
N ASN A 88 3.74 2.64 20.26
CA ASN A 88 2.41 3.23 20.06
C ASN A 88 2.00 3.36 18.57
N LEU A 89 2.34 2.37 17.74
CA LEU A 89 1.92 2.37 16.35
C LEU A 89 0.39 2.38 16.21
N SER A 90 -0.11 3.03 15.15
CA SER A 90 -1.54 3.01 14.86
C SER A 90 -2.05 1.57 14.65
N PRO A 91 -3.30 1.25 15.04
CA PRO A 91 -3.88 -0.08 14.84
C PRO A 91 -3.82 -0.57 13.39
N VAL A 92 -3.99 0.34 12.43
CA VAL A 92 -3.90 0.06 10.98
C VAL A 92 -2.48 -0.36 10.61
N THR A 93 -1.48 0.38 11.08
CA THR A 93 -0.07 0.09 10.79
C THR A 93 0.34 -1.27 11.37
N LEU A 94 -0.01 -1.53 12.63
CA LEU A 94 0.26 -2.81 13.28
C LEU A 94 -0.40 -3.98 12.54
N GLN A 95 -1.67 -3.82 12.15
CA GLN A 95 -2.38 -4.83 11.36
C GLN A 95 -1.71 -5.09 10.00
N ASN A 96 -1.24 -4.03 9.32
CA ASN A 96 -0.52 -4.13 8.06
C ASN A 96 0.81 -4.89 8.21
N TYR A 97 1.61 -4.55 9.22
CA TYR A 97 2.89 -5.22 9.50
C TYR A 97 2.67 -6.71 9.80
N LEU A 98 1.70 -7.05 10.64
CA LEU A 98 1.32 -8.45 10.92
C LEU A 98 0.82 -9.16 9.67
N SER A 99 0.10 -8.48 8.78
CA SER A 99 -0.32 -9.02 7.49
C SER A 99 0.86 -9.35 6.59
N PHE A 100 1.84 -8.45 6.48
CA PHE A 100 3.05 -8.65 5.69
C PHE A 100 3.91 -9.79 6.25
N LEU A 101 4.13 -9.83 7.57
CA LEU A 101 4.81 -10.94 8.23
C LEU A 101 4.11 -12.28 7.95
N ARG A 102 2.78 -12.31 8.02
CA ARG A 102 2.02 -13.53 7.75
C ARG A 102 2.18 -14.01 6.32
N VAL A 103 2.15 -13.10 5.34
CA VAL A 103 2.39 -13.43 3.94
C VAL A 103 3.81 -13.99 3.76
N ALA A 104 4.82 -13.34 4.34
CA ALA A 104 6.20 -13.79 4.32
C ALA A 104 6.38 -15.19 4.93
N MET A 105 5.86 -15.40 6.15
CA MET A 105 6.00 -16.68 6.84
C MET A 105 5.22 -17.81 6.16
N ARG A 106 4.03 -17.54 5.60
CA ARG A 106 3.31 -18.51 4.78
C ARG A 106 4.09 -18.90 3.52
N ALA A 107 4.87 -17.99 2.93
CA ALA A 107 5.62 -18.26 1.72
C ALA A 107 6.65 -19.40 1.92
N ILE A 108 7.20 -19.52 3.13
CA ILE A 108 8.17 -20.55 3.54
C ILE A 108 7.56 -21.68 4.39
N GLY A 109 6.23 -21.82 4.43
CA GLY A 109 5.55 -22.88 5.20
C GLY A 109 5.50 -22.65 6.71
N LYS A 110 6.02 -21.52 7.21
CA LYS A 110 6.00 -21.14 8.63
C LYS A 110 4.81 -20.26 9.02
N GLY A 111 3.70 -20.38 8.29
CA GLY A 111 2.51 -19.53 8.48
C GLY A 111 1.91 -19.59 9.89
N HIS A 112 2.12 -20.70 10.61
CA HIS A 112 1.69 -20.88 11.99
C HIS A 112 2.39 -19.94 12.99
N LEU A 113 3.55 -19.36 12.64
CA LEU A 113 4.26 -18.39 13.49
C LEU A 113 3.52 -17.05 13.64
N VAL A 114 2.60 -16.73 12.72
CA VAL A 114 1.85 -15.47 12.73
C VAL A 114 0.35 -15.79 12.75
N PRO A 115 -0.19 -16.18 13.91
CA PRO A 115 -1.61 -16.46 14.10
C PRO A 115 -2.47 -15.19 13.89
N LYS A 116 -3.75 -15.24 14.29
CA LYS A 116 -4.65 -14.08 14.15
C LYS A 116 -4.08 -12.91 14.97
N SER A 117 -4.17 -11.69 14.44
CA SER A 117 -3.52 -10.53 15.06
C SER A 117 -3.94 -10.32 16.52
N ALA A 118 -5.22 -10.56 16.86
CA ALA A 118 -5.73 -10.47 18.22
C ALA A 118 -5.12 -11.47 19.22
N GLN A 119 -4.51 -12.56 18.74
CA GLN A 119 -3.83 -13.57 19.58
C GLN A 119 -2.35 -13.23 19.83
N LEU A 120 -1.82 -12.21 19.15
CA LEU A 120 -0.41 -11.82 19.22
C LEU A 120 -0.17 -10.60 20.12
N VAL A 121 -1.17 -9.75 20.26
CA VAL A 121 -1.11 -8.49 21.02
C VAL A 121 -1.55 -8.70 22.46
N SER A 122 -1.03 -7.85 23.35
CA SER A 122 -1.38 -7.88 24.77
C SER A 122 -2.85 -7.48 24.99
N ASP A 123 -3.35 -6.55 24.16
CA ASP A 123 -4.75 -6.13 24.16
C ASP A 123 -5.33 -6.25 22.73
N PRO A 124 -6.36 -7.09 22.51
CA PRO A 124 -7.03 -7.22 21.22
C PRO A 124 -7.55 -5.91 20.64
N THR A 125 -7.89 -4.92 21.46
CA THR A 125 -8.41 -3.62 20.98
C THR A 125 -7.36 -2.86 20.14
N LYS A 126 -6.07 -3.07 20.40
CA LYS A 126 -4.96 -2.42 19.68
C LYS A 126 -4.84 -2.82 18.21
N VAL A 127 -5.49 -3.91 17.79
CA VAL A 127 -5.53 -4.37 16.39
C VAL A 127 -6.92 -4.28 15.78
N VAL A 128 -7.91 -3.76 16.52
CA VAL A 128 -9.22 -3.45 15.99
C VAL A 128 -9.11 -2.15 15.20
N VAL A 129 -9.33 -2.25 13.90
CA VAL A 129 -9.41 -1.10 13.00
C VAL A 129 -10.88 -0.83 12.74
N SER A 130 -11.39 0.30 13.23
CA SER A 130 -12.68 0.81 12.77
C SER A 130 -12.55 1.24 11.32
N LYS A 131 -13.49 0.82 10.47
CA LYS A 131 -13.59 1.29 9.08
C LYS A 131 -14.35 2.61 8.97
N THR A 132 -14.90 3.10 10.09
CA THR A 132 -15.65 4.34 10.14
C THR A 132 -14.68 5.51 10.23
N ALA A 133 -14.80 6.47 9.31
CA ALA A 133 -14.07 7.73 9.41
C ALA A 133 -14.57 8.47 10.67
N ILE A 134 -13.66 8.70 11.61
CA ILE A 134 -13.95 9.43 12.86
C ILE A 134 -14.05 10.94 12.58
N GLU A 135 -13.26 11.41 11.62
CA GLU A 135 -13.22 12.81 11.19
C GLU A 135 -13.29 12.87 9.67
N ASP A 136 -14.07 13.82 9.14
CA ASP A 136 -14.08 14.12 7.72
C ASP A 136 -12.83 14.94 7.35
N LYS A 137 -11.94 14.33 6.57
CA LYS A 137 -10.71 14.95 6.06
C LYS A 137 -10.87 15.54 4.67
N SER A 138 -12.09 15.56 4.14
CA SER A 138 -12.41 16.12 2.83
C SER A 138 -12.10 17.62 2.79
N TRP A 139 -11.80 18.13 1.60
CA TRP A 139 -11.62 19.56 1.38
C TRP A 139 -12.89 20.35 1.68
N SER A 140 -14.06 19.76 1.40
CA SER A 140 -15.36 20.33 1.76
C SER A 140 -15.51 20.54 3.26
N ALA A 141 -15.12 19.57 4.09
CA ALA A 141 -15.16 19.72 5.54
C ALA A 141 -14.21 20.82 6.06
N LYS A 142 -13.15 21.12 5.31
CA LYS A 142 -12.19 22.19 5.61
C LYS A 142 -12.53 23.52 4.94
N ASN A 143 -13.67 23.63 4.25
CA ASN A 143 -14.06 24.80 3.44
C ASN A 143 -13.02 25.21 2.39
N ILE A 144 -12.22 24.27 1.90
CA ILE A 144 -11.24 24.51 0.84
C ILE A 144 -11.93 24.26 -0.49
N LYS A 145 -12.02 25.29 -1.33
CA LYS A 145 -12.51 25.13 -2.71
C LYS A 145 -11.33 25.02 -3.66
N LEU A 146 -11.44 24.09 -4.59
CA LEU A 146 -10.41 23.85 -5.59
C LEU A 146 -10.18 25.08 -6.47
N GLU A 147 -11.24 25.81 -6.82
CA GLU A 147 -11.17 27.07 -7.60
C GLU A 147 -10.31 28.16 -6.94
N ASP A 148 -10.20 28.17 -5.60
CA ASP A 148 -9.45 29.19 -4.87
C ASP A 148 -7.94 28.87 -4.85
N ILE A 149 -7.57 27.59 -4.93
CA ILE A 149 -6.18 27.14 -4.84
C ILE A 149 -5.51 26.90 -6.21
N LEU A 150 -6.30 26.61 -7.24
CA LEU A 150 -5.79 26.32 -8.58
C LEU A 150 -4.91 27.44 -9.15
N PRO A 151 -5.25 28.75 -9.02
CA PRO A 151 -4.39 29.83 -9.52
C PRO A 151 -3.03 29.87 -8.83
N MET A 152 -2.97 29.55 -7.53
CA MET A 152 -1.71 29.52 -6.78
C MET A 152 -0.82 28.37 -7.25
N ILE A 153 -1.40 27.18 -7.47
CA ILE A 153 -0.67 26.01 -7.98
C ILE A 153 -0.20 26.28 -9.42
N ALA A 154 -1.05 26.88 -10.25
CA ALA A 154 -0.73 27.18 -11.65
C ALA A 154 0.41 28.20 -11.80
N ALA A 155 0.53 29.13 -10.84
CA ALA A 155 1.64 30.08 -10.80
C ALA A 155 2.99 29.39 -10.51
N GLU A 156 2.99 28.26 -9.81
CA GLU A 156 4.19 27.46 -9.54
C GLU A 156 4.44 26.42 -10.66
N ASP A 157 3.42 25.64 -11.02
CA ASP A 157 3.46 24.65 -12.10
C ASP A 157 2.07 24.42 -12.72
N GLN A 158 1.91 24.84 -13.97
CA GLN A 158 0.68 24.67 -14.74
C GLN A 158 0.29 23.20 -14.97
N PHE A 159 1.24 22.28 -15.13
CA PHE A 159 0.95 20.87 -15.33
C PHE A 159 0.39 20.24 -14.05
N VAL A 160 0.95 20.60 -12.88
CA VAL A 160 0.42 20.15 -11.59
C VAL A 160 -1.00 20.69 -11.39
N ALA A 161 -1.26 21.96 -11.71
CA ALA A 161 -2.60 22.54 -11.64
C ALA A 161 -3.62 21.76 -12.49
N ASN A 162 -3.26 21.45 -13.74
CA ASN A 162 -4.11 20.66 -14.64
C ASN A 162 -4.41 19.25 -14.08
N ILE A 163 -3.41 18.58 -13.48
CA ILE A 163 -3.59 17.25 -12.88
C ILE A 163 -4.52 17.32 -11.65
N VAL A 164 -4.35 18.34 -10.81
CA VAL A 164 -5.20 18.54 -9.61
C VAL A 164 -6.63 18.88 -10.02
N GLU A 165 -6.81 19.71 -11.04
CA GLU A 165 -8.12 20.02 -11.62
C GLU A 165 -8.81 18.77 -12.17
N LEU A 166 -8.10 17.96 -12.96
CA LEU A 166 -8.59 16.70 -13.52
C LEU A 166 -8.99 15.72 -12.40
N ALA A 167 -8.15 15.55 -11.39
CA ALA A 167 -8.43 14.70 -10.25
C ALA A 167 -9.66 15.16 -9.46
N GLY A 168 -9.79 16.47 -9.22
CA GLY A 168 -10.92 17.06 -8.51
C GLY A 168 -12.23 16.97 -9.29
N ALA A 169 -12.19 17.14 -10.61
CA ALA A 169 -13.38 17.08 -11.47
C ALA A 169 -13.96 15.67 -11.60
N PHE A 170 -13.10 14.65 -11.67
CA PHE A 170 -13.49 13.26 -11.95
C PHE A 170 -13.33 12.30 -10.75
N GLY A 171 -12.88 12.80 -9.59
CA GLY A 171 -12.64 11.98 -8.40
C GLY A 171 -11.51 10.97 -8.57
N LEU A 172 -10.56 11.24 -9.46
CA LEU A 172 -9.46 10.32 -9.77
C LEU A 172 -8.45 10.29 -8.64
N ARG A 173 -7.79 9.15 -8.46
CA ARG A 173 -6.56 9.11 -7.67
C ARG A 173 -5.48 9.89 -8.41
N LEU A 174 -4.56 10.51 -7.68
CA LEU A 174 -3.44 11.26 -8.27
C LEU A 174 -2.69 10.45 -9.33
N ALA A 175 -2.39 9.18 -9.03
CA ALA A 175 -1.73 8.28 -9.98
C ALA A 175 -2.55 8.04 -11.26
N GLU A 176 -3.88 7.94 -11.14
CA GLU A 176 -4.78 7.78 -12.29
C GLU A 176 -4.78 9.06 -13.13
N ALA A 177 -4.90 10.23 -12.50
CA ALA A 177 -4.86 11.53 -13.17
C ALA A 177 -3.52 11.76 -13.91
N THR A 178 -2.39 11.42 -13.29
CA THR A 178 -1.06 11.58 -13.89
C THR A 178 -0.78 10.62 -15.04
N GLN A 179 -1.42 9.44 -15.06
CA GLN A 179 -1.18 8.40 -16.06
C GLN A 179 -2.25 8.38 -17.16
N GLN A 180 -3.20 9.32 -17.13
CA GLN A 180 -4.19 9.43 -18.19
C GLN A 180 -3.52 9.72 -19.53
N LYS A 181 -3.69 8.80 -20.47
CA LYS A 181 -3.29 9.01 -21.86
C LYS A 181 -4.42 9.72 -22.59
N LEU A 182 -4.23 11.02 -22.82
CA LEU A 182 -5.21 11.88 -23.51
C LEU A 182 -5.61 11.34 -24.89
N THR A 183 -4.73 10.60 -25.57
CA THR A 183 -4.98 9.98 -26.88
C THR A 183 -5.93 8.79 -26.83
N ASP A 184 -5.95 8.08 -25.70
CA ASP A 184 -6.71 6.84 -25.55
C ASP A 184 -8.02 7.10 -24.77
N SER A 185 -8.03 8.10 -23.90
CA SER A 185 -9.22 8.55 -23.19
C SER A 185 -10.13 9.36 -24.11
N SER A 186 -11.26 8.79 -24.55
CA SER A 186 -12.26 9.53 -25.33
C SER A 186 -13.15 10.37 -24.41
N THR A 187 -13.37 11.64 -24.79
CA THR A 187 -14.40 12.49 -24.19
C THR A 187 -15.68 12.35 -24.99
N GLN A 188 -16.43 11.27 -24.80
CA GLN A 188 -17.76 11.15 -25.41
C GLN A 188 -18.82 11.68 -24.47
N GLY A 189 -19.53 12.74 -24.88
CA GLY A 189 -20.66 13.30 -24.14
C GLY A 189 -20.30 13.83 -22.74
N GLY A 190 -19.09 14.36 -22.55
CA GLY A 190 -18.61 14.88 -21.27
C GLY A 190 -18.22 13.81 -20.24
N GLN A 191 -17.91 12.59 -20.69
CA GLN A 191 -17.44 11.50 -19.83
C GLN A 191 -15.95 11.26 -20.06
N LEU A 192 -15.21 10.91 -19.00
CA LEU A 192 -13.82 10.49 -19.09
C LEU A 192 -13.72 8.98 -18.91
N TYR A 193 -13.27 8.29 -19.96
CA TYR A 193 -12.97 6.87 -19.90
C TYR A 193 -11.57 6.64 -19.34
N VAL A 194 -11.50 6.08 -18.12
CA VAL A 194 -10.24 5.74 -17.45
C VAL A 194 -9.89 4.29 -17.79
N ILE A 195 -9.02 4.14 -18.78
CA ILE A 195 -8.63 2.83 -19.32
C ILE A 195 -7.63 2.13 -18.38
N ASP A 196 -6.73 2.90 -17.77
CA ASP A 196 -5.65 2.40 -16.90
C ASP A 196 -5.96 2.67 -15.41
N GLY A 197 -6.72 1.76 -14.79
CA GLY A 197 -6.96 1.77 -13.34
C GLY A 197 -5.70 1.37 -12.54
N THR A 198 -5.31 2.17 -11.54
CA THR A 198 -4.04 1.96 -10.82
C THR A 198 -4.09 0.87 -9.74
N LYS A 199 -5.26 0.58 -9.16
CA LYS A 199 -5.40 -0.36 -8.04
C LYS A 199 -6.40 -1.46 -8.29
N GLY A 200 -6.00 -2.52 -8.99
CA GLY A 200 -6.66 -3.83 -9.01
C GLY A 200 -8.09 -3.86 -9.57
N GLU A 201 -8.63 -2.71 -9.91
CA GLU A 201 -9.86 -2.46 -10.65
C GLU A 201 -9.46 -2.37 -12.13
N GLY A 202 -10.21 -3.05 -12.99
CA GLY A 202 -10.03 -2.93 -14.44
C GLY A 202 -10.47 -1.56 -14.94
N PRO A 203 -10.60 -1.37 -16.27
CA PRO A 203 -11.09 -0.12 -16.84
C PRO A 203 -12.37 0.35 -16.14
N GLY A 204 -12.36 1.60 -15.67
CA GLY A 204 -13.44 2.20 -14.92
C GLY A 204 -14.06 3.35 -15.71
N LEU A 205 -15.38 3.47 -15.69
CA LEU A 205 -16.07 4.61 -16.27
C LEU A 205 -16.30 5.67 -15.18
N CYS A 206 -15.58 6.77 -15.22
CA CYS A 206 -15.82 7.91 -14.34
C CYS A 206 -16.92 8.79 -14.96
N ARG A 207 -18.13 8.70 -14.40
CA ARG A 207 -19.24 9.58 -14.73
C ARG A 207 -19.25 10.77 -13.78
N SER A 208 -18.51 11.82 -14.10
CA SER A 208 -18.85 13.16 -13.63
C SER A 208 -19.09 14.05 -14.85
N ARG A 209 -20.19 14.80 -14.86
CA ARG A 209 -20.31 15.92 -15.80
C ARG A 209 -19.27 16.95 -15.36
N PRO A 210 -18.45 17.51 -16.27
CA PRO A 210 -17.68 18.70 -15.93
C PRO A 210 -18.66 19.74 -15.39
N ARG A 211 -18.40 20.30 -14.20
CA ARG A 211 -19.16 21.45 -13.71
C ARG A 211 -18.89 22.59 -14.69
N ASN A 212 -19.84 22.82 -15.59
CA ASN A 212 -19.87 23.85 -16.64
C ASN A 212 -18.77 24.91 -16.55
N LYS A 213 -17.58 24.61 -17.10
CA LYS A 213 -16.52 25.59 -17.41
C LYS A 213 -15.62 25.08 -18.53
N TRP A 214 -16.21 24.77 -19.67
CA TRP A 214 -15.50 24.87 -20.94
C TRP A 214 -16.44 25.67 -21.84
N ARG A 215 -16.07 26.92 -22.07
CA ARG A 215 -16.71 27.78 -23.07
C ARG A 215 -16.24 27.34 -24.45
#